data_AF-A0A847XVM8-F1
#
_entry.id   AF-A0A847XVM8-F1
#
_cell.length_a   1.000
_cell.length_b   1.000
_cell.length_c   1.000
_cell.angle_alpha   90.00
_cell.angle_beta   90.00
_cell.angle_gamma   90.00
#
_symmetry.space_group_name_H-M   'P 1'
#
loop_
_entity.id
_entity.type
_entity.pdbx_description
1 polymer ?
#
loop_
_entity_poly.entity_id
_entity_poly.type
_entity_poly.pdbx_seq_one_letter_code
_entity_poly.pdbx_strand_id
1 'polypeptide(L)'
;DGNKPRYASLAKNQLIETITMEEALNLFRLPRSLGIHDDEEIIVGIGRFGPYIRYKNKFFSLKKGVDDPYSITSARALELIAEHNENDKKKTIKDFGDILVLNGKYGPYLSKDKKNYRLPKGTDTEKLTKEDCIDIIEKSIKTRNKS
;
A
#
# COMPACT_ATOMS: atom_id res chain seq x y z
N ASP A 1 29.83 22.52 2.35
CA ASP A 1 28.56 21.80 2.26
C ASP A 1 28.24 21.06 3.55
N GLY A 2 27.14 21.45 4.20
CA GLY A 2 26.73 20.91 5.50
C GLY A 2 26.23 19.48 5.38
N ASN A 3 26.92 18.56 6.06
CA ASN A 3 26.49 17.17 6.24
C ASN A 3 25.06 17.12 6.78
N LYS A 4 24.08 16.83 5.92
CA LYS A 4 22.71 16.59 6.38
C LYS A 4 22.71 15.33 7.23
N PRO A 5 22.23 15.39 8.49
CA PRO A 5 22.18 14.21 9.34
C PRO A 5 21.29 13.13 8.70
N ARG A 6 21.79 11.89 8.69
CA ARG A 6 20.98 10.72 8.34
C ARG A 6 20.26 10.25 9.61
N TYR A 7 18.98 9.96 9.48
CA TYR A 7 18.15 9.46 10.57
C TYR A 7 17.71 8.02 10.30
N ALA A 8 17.59 7.23 11.36
CA ALA A 8 16.96 5.93 11.34
C ALA A 8 15.99 5.83 12.52
N SER A 9 14.82 5.25 12.29
CA SER A 9 13.84 5.04 13.34
C SER A 9 14.16 3.78 14.14
N LEU A 10 14.02 3.85 15.47
CA LEU A 10 14.11 2.68 16.34
C LEU A 10 13.07 1.62 15.93
N ALA A 11 13.45 0.34 16.06
CA ALA A 11 12.48 -0.74 15.93
C ALA A 11 11.46 -0.68 17.09
N LYS A 12 10.28 -1.27 16.89
CA LYS A 12 9.15 -1.18 17.84
C LYS A 12 9.49 -1.60 19.29
N ASN A 13 10.48 -2.48 19.46
CA ASN A 13 10.89 -3.03 20.75
C ASN A 13 12.23 -2.47 21.26
N GLN A 14 12.82 -1.48 20.58
CA GLN A 14 14.09 -0.87 20.99
C GLN A 14 13.85 0.41 21.79
N LEU A 15 14.62 0.58 22.86
CA LEU A 15 14.65 1.80 23.67
C LEU A 15 15.97 2.52 23.44
N ILE A 16 15.93 3.86 23.44
CA ILE A 16 17.12 4.68 23.24
C ILE A 16 18.17 4.49 24.34
N GLU A 17 17.73 4.11 25.55
CA GLU A 17 18.57 3.91 26.73
C GLU A 17 19.31 2.57 26.70
N THR A 18 18.77 1.57 25.99
CA THR A 18 19.27 0.19 26.03
C THR A 18 19.85 -0.28 24.70
N ILE A 19 19.69 0.50 23.63
CA ILE A 19 20.18 0.12 22.30
C ILE A 19 21.71 0.10 22.29
N THR A 20 22.27 -1.00 21.80
CA THR A 20 23.71 -1.12 21.59
C THR A 20 24.16 -0.37 20.34
N MET A 21 25.44 -0.02 20.28
CA MET A 21 26.01 0.64 19.09
C MET A 21 25.83 -0.23 17.82
N GLU A 22 25.98 -1.54 17.93
CA GLU A 22 25.80 -2.47 16.81
C GLU A 22 24.34 -2.48 16.31
N GLU A 23 23.38 -2.50 17.23
CA GLU A 23 21.95 -2.39 16.88
C GLU A 23 21.62 -1.05 16.24
N ALA A 24 22.18 0.05 16.76
CA ALA A 24 21.99 1.38 16.19
C ALA A 24 22.54 1.44 14.76
N LEU A 25 23.74 0.91 14.51
CA LEU A 25 24.34 0.82 13.18
C LEU A 25 23.49 -0.03 12.22
N ASN A 26 22.88 -1.11 12.73
CA ASN A 26 21.97 -1.93 11.92
C ASN A 26 20.77 -1.15 11.42
N LEU A 27 20.20 -0.24 12.20
CA LEU A 27 19.07 0.61 11.76
C LEU A 27 19.42 1.47 10.53
N PHE A 28 20.67 1.90 10.42
CA PHE A 28 21.18 2.64 9.27
C PHE A 28 21.45 1.78 8.03
N ARG A 29 21.23 0.46 8.09
CA ARG A 29 21.26 -0.37 6.88
C ARG A 29 20.01 -0.17 6.02
N LEU A 30 18.94 0.41 6.56
CA LEU A 30 17.71 0.69 5.84
C LEU A 30 17.52 2.20 5.60
N PRO A 31 16.77 2.59 4.56
CA PRO A 31 16.34 1.75 3.44
C PRO A 31 17.53 1.26 2.59
N ARG A 32 17.41 0.07 1.97
CA ARG A 32 18.42 -0.49 1.06
C ARG A 32 17.81 -0.89 -0.27
N SER A 33 18.62 -0.87 -1.32
CA SER A 33 18.26 -1.37 -2.64
C SER A 33 18.38 -2.89 -2.70
N LEU A 34 17.41 -3.54 -3.35
CA LEU A 34 17.42 -4.96 -3.72
C LEU A 34 17.82 -5.17 -5.18
N GLY A 35 18.10 -4.09 -5.91
CA GLY A 35 18.42 -4.10 -7.34
C GLY A 35 17.36 -3.40 -8.20
N ILE A 36 17.55 -3.50 -9.51
CA ILE A 36 16.69 -2.89 -10.53
C ILE A 36 15.91 -4.01 -11.23
N HIS A 37 14.61 -3.76 -11.45
CA HIS A 37 13.73 -4.63 -12.22
C HIS A 37 12.82 -3.76 -13.09
N ASP A 38 12.68 -4.06 -14.37
CA ASP A 38 11.95 -3.23 -15.36
C ASP A 38 12.33 -1.73 -15.30
N ASP A 39 13.63 -1.41 -15.28
CA ASP A 39 14.17 -0.05 -15.16
C ASP A 39 13.78 0.70 -13.86
N GLU A 40 13.21 -0.02 -12.89
CA GLU A 40 12.70 0.54 -11.64
C GLU A 40 13.40 -0.10 -10.43
N GLU A 41 13.79 0.75 -9.48
CA GLU A 41 14.53 0.29 -8.30
C GLU A 41 13.58 -0.34 -7.27
N ILE A 42 13.97 -1.51 -6.77
CA ILE A 42 13.29 -2.19 -5.67
C ILE A 42 14.01 -1.78 -4.38
N ILE A 43 13.33 -1.05 -3.51
CA ILE A 43 13.89 -0.62 -2.21
C ILE A 43 13.13 -1.27 -1.08
N VAL A 44 13.82 -1.81 -0.08
CA VAL A 44 13.22 -2.23 1.18
C VAL A 44 13.54 -1.23 2.29
N GLY A 45 12.56 -0.94 3.14
CA GLY A 45 12.71 -0.03 4.26
C GLY A 45 11.72 -0.29 5.38
N ILE A 46 11.79 0.52 6.44
CA ILE A 46 10.85 0.50 7.56
C ILE A 46 10.17 1.87 7.61
N GLY A 47 8.84 1.86 7.58
CA GLY A 47 8.02 3.07 7.67
C GLY A 47 7.08 3.03 8.88
N ARG A 48 6.20 4.03 8.98
CA ARG A 48 5.25 4.15 10.10
C ARG A 48 4.34 2.93 10.31
N PHE A 49 4.06 2.18 9.24
CA PHE A 49 3.18 1.01 9.25
C PHE A 49 3.94 -0.33 9.31
N GLY A 50 5.26 -0.28 9.45
CA GLY A 50 6.14 -1.45 9.46
C GLY A 50 7.04 -1.55 8.22
N PRO A 51 7.71 -2.70 8.05
CA PRO A 51 8.59 -2.94 6.91
C PRO A 51 7.85 -3.01 5.57
N TYR A 52 8.42 -2.43 4.53
CA TYR A 52 7.82 -2.34 3.20
C TYR A 52 8.86 -2.49 2.07
N ILE A 53 8.37 -2.85 0.89
CA ILE A 53 9.05 -2.73 -0.40
C ILE A 53 8.46 -1.53 -1.15
N ARG A 54 9.32 -0.67 -1.70
CA ARG A 54 8.98 0.40 -2.64
C ARG A 54 9.41 -0.02 -4.03
N TYR A 55 8.47 0.01 -4.97
CA TYR A 55 8.70 -0.30 -6.38
C TYR A 55 7.69 0.47 -7.24
N LYS A 56 8.12 1.13 -8.32
CA LYS A 56 7.25 1.94 -9.22
C LYS A 56 6.34 2.93 -8.47
N ASN A 57 6.90 3.63 -7.47
CA ASN A 57 6.19 4.54 -6.55
C ASN A 57 5.03 3.92 -5.74
N LYS A 58 4.91 2.59 -5.71
CA LYS A 58 3.98 1.85 -4.86
C LYS A 58 4.71 1.26 -3.65
N PHE A 59 3.94 0.98 -2.60
CA PHE A 59 4.42 0.43 -1.34
C PHE A 59 3.73 -0.91 -1.08
N PHE A 60 4.53 -1.94 -0.80
CA PHE A 60 4.07 -3.30 -0.56
C PHE A 60 4.55 -3.75 0.82
N SER A 61 3.65 -4.15 1.70
CA SER A 61 4.01 -4.55 3.07
C SER A 61 4.68 -5.93 3.09
N LEU A 62 5.73 -6.08 3.90
CA LEU A 62 6.31 -7.40 4.21
C LEU A 62 5.37 -8.20 5.12
N LYS A 63 5.40 -9.54 5.02
CA LYS A 63 4.62 -10.39 5.92
C LYS A 63 5.30 -10.46 7.28
N LYS A 64 4.60 -9.94 8.29
CA LYS A 64 5.08 -9.93 9.68
C LYS A 64 5.44 -11.34 10.15
N GLY A 65 6.66 -11.52 10.63
CA GLY A 65 7.16 -12.80 11.17
C GLY A 65 7.60 -13.81 10.11
N VAL A 66 7.50 -13.48 8.83
CA VAL A 66 7.96 -14.33 7.73
C VAL A 66 9.10 -13.65 6.98
N ASP A 67 8.89 -12.38 6.59
CA ASP A 67 9.86 -11.63 5.80
C ASP A 67 10.63 -10.66 6.70
N ASP A 68 11.96 -10.72 6.65
CA ASP A 68 12.85 -9.81 7.37
C ASP A 68 13.43 -8.75 6.41
N PRO A 69 13.27 -7.44 6.69
CA PRO A 69 13.75 -6.39 5.80
C PRO A 69 15.28 -6.37 5.61
N TYR A 70 16.04 -6.88 6.57
CA TYR A 70 17.50 -6.90 6.49
C TYR A 70 18.04 -8.02 5.57
N SER A 71 17.31 -9.13 5.44
CA SER A 71 17.73 -10.31 4.67
C SER A 71 16.90 -10.63 3.43
N ILE A 72 15.74 -9.98 3.24
CA ILE A 72 14.86 -10.23 2.07
C ILE A 72 15.60 -10.07 0.73
N THR A 73 15.30 -10.95 -0.22
CA THR A 73 15.90 -10.96 -1.55
C THR A 73 15.02 -10.24 -2.58
N SER A 74 15.58 -9.87 -3.73
CA SER A 74 14.83 -9.30 -4.86
C SER A 74 13.73 -10.24 -5.35
N ALA A 75 14.02 -11.53 -5.49
CA ALA A 75 13.04 -12.54 -5.89
C ALA A 75 11.84 -12.57 -4.95
N ARG A 76 12.09 -12.60 -3.62
CA ARG A 76 11.02 -12.58 -2.63
C ARG A 76 10.23 -11.27 -2.64
N ALA A 77 10.89 -10.14 -2.90
CA ALA A 77 10.21 -8.87 -3.06
C ALA A 77 9.26 -8.85 -4.26
N LEU A 78 9.67 -9.43 -5.39
CA LEU A 78 8.83 -9.57 -6.58
C LEU A 78 7.63 -10.49 -6.35
N GLU A 79 7.79 -11.58 -5.59
CA GLU A 79 6.66 -12.43 -5.17
C GLU A 79 5.62 -11.65 -4.36
N LEU A 80 6.06 -10.84 -3.39
CA LEU A 80 5.14 -10.01 -2.58
C LEU A 80 4.41 -8.97 -3.42
N ILE A 81 5.09 -8.38 -4.41
CA ILE A 81 4.49 -7.45 -5.36
C ILE A 81 3.43 -8.17 -6.20
N ALA A 82 3.74 -9.36 -6.71
CA ALA A 82 2.81 -10.16 -7.49
C ALA A 82 1.57 -10.56 -6.66
N GLU A 83 1.77 -11.09 -5.45
CA GLU A 83 0.69 -11.47 -4.53
C GLU A 83 -0.22 -10.28 -4.21
N HIS A 84 0.35 -9.10 -3.97
CA HIS A 84 -0.43 -7.88 -3.74
C HIS A 84 -1.31 -7.54 -4.93
N ASN A 85 -0.74 -7.57 -6.15
CA ASN A 85 -1.48 -7.28 -7.38
C ASN A 85 -2.61 -8.31 -7.62
N GLU A 86 -2.37 -9.59 -7.35
CA GLU A 86 -3.40 -10.63 -7.44
C GLU A 86 -4.52 -10.41 -6.42
N ASN A 87 -4.17 -10.05 -5.18
CA ASN A 87 -5.15 -9.76 -4.14
C ASN A 87 -5.99 -8.53 -4.48
N ASP A 88 -5.41 -7.51 -5.11
CA ASP A 88 -6.17 -6.35 -5.57
C ASP A 88 -7.08 -6.68 -6.76
N LYS A 89 -6.64 -7.55 -7.67
CA LYS A 89 -7.51 -8.10 -8.72
C LYS A 89 -8.69 -8.87 -8.14
N LYS A 90 -8.47 -9.72 -7.13
CA LYS A 90 -9.54 -10.48 -6.46
C LYS A 90 -10.58 -9.60 -5.77
N LYS A 91 -10.18 -8.41 -5.29
CA LYS A 91 -11.12 -7.43 -4.72
C LYS A 91 -11.90 -6.68 -5.79
N THR A 92 -11.39 -6.62 -7.02
CA THR A 92 -12.00 -5.82 -8.08
C THR A 92 -13.14 -6.61 -8.71
N ILE A 93 -14.37 -6.10 -8.59
CA ILE A 93 -15.58 -6.67 -9.18
C ILE A 93 -15.73 -6.19 -10.63
N LYS A 94 -15.56 -4.89 -10.86
CA LYS A 94 -15.54 -4.27 -12.20
C LYS A 94 -14.53 -3.13 -12.27
N ASP A 95 -13.93 -2.97 -13.42
CA ASP A 95 -12.99 -1.90 -13.73
C ASP A 95 -13.48 -1.13 -14.96
N PHE A 96 -13.79 0.15 -14.79
CA PHE A 96 -14.20 1.06 -15.87
C PHE A 96 -13.08 2.06 -16.25
N GLY A 97 -11.85 1.81 -15.80
CA GLY A 97 -10.68 2.66 -15.98
C GLY A 97 -10.55 3.74 -14.90
N ASP A 98 -11.44 4.72 -14.91
CA ASP A 98 -11.46 5.81 -13.91
C ASP A 98 -12.27 5.46 -12.66
N ILE A 99 -13.14 4.47 -12.75
CA ILE A 99 -14.00 4.01 -11.66
C ILE A 99 -13.81 2.51 -11.45
N LEU A 100 -13.53 2.13 -10.21
CA LEU A 100 -13.43 0.73 -9.79
C LEU A 100 -14.59 0.36 -8.88
N VAL A 101 -15.21 -0.78 -9.15
CA VAL A 101 -16.16 -1.43 -8.24
C VAL A 101 -15.37 -2.47 -7.45
N LEU A 102 -15.22 -2.27 -6.15
CA LEU A 102 -14.36 -3.08 -5.29
C LEU A 102 -15.18 -3.76 -4.18
N ASN A 103 -14.81 -4.98 -3.82
CA ASN A 103 -15.35 -5.69 -2.67
C ASN A 103 -14.53 -5.38 -1.42
N GLY A 104 -15.16 -4.80 -0.40
CA GLY A 104 -14.54 -4.44 0.87
C GLY A 104 -15.08 -5.25 2.05
N LYS A 105 -14.45 -5.07 3.24
CA LYS A 105 -14.86 -5.72 4.49
C LYS A 105 -16.35 -5.50 4.85
N TYR A 106 -16.90 -4.34 4.46
CA TYR A 106 -18.27 -3.93 4.78
C TYR A 106 -19.23 -4.04 3.58
N GLY A 107 -18.82 -4.75 2.53
CA GLY A 107 -19.55 -4.88 1.27
C GLY A 107 -18.91 -4.10 0.13
N PRO A 108 -19.52 -4.15 -1.06
CA PRO A 108 -19.00 -3.51 -2.26
C PRO A 108 -19.07 -1.97 -2.17
N TYR A 109 -18.11 -1.31 -2.80
CA TYR A 109 -18.01 0.15 -2.87
C TYR A 109 -17.40 0.61 -4.21
N LEU A 110 -17.59 1.88 -4.54
CA LEU A 110 -16.95 2.52 -5.71
C LEU A 110 -15.70 3.26 -5.28
N SER A 111 -14.63 3.18 -6.07
CA SER A 111 -13.41 3.97 -5.91
C SER A 111 -13.17 4.82 -7.16
N LYS A 112 -13.03 6.13 -6.98
CA LYS A 112 -12.70 7.10 -8.04
C LYS A 112 -11.80 8.19 -7.47
N ASP A 113 -10.71 8.52 -8.15
CA ASP A 113 -9.78 9.61 -7.77
C ASP A 113 -9.32 9.57 -6.29
N LYS A 114 -8.95 8.38 -5.79
CA LYS A 114 -8.56 8.12 -4.39
C LYS A 114 -9.67 8.36 -3.35
N LYS A 115 -10.92 8.51 -3.78
CA LYS A 115 -12.10 8.61 -2.91
C LYS A 115 -12.95 7.35 -3.04
N ASN A 116 -13.53 6.95 -1.90
CA ASN A 116 -14.42 5.81 -1.82
C ASN A 116 -15.87 6.28 -1.63
N TYR A 117 -16.79 5.68 -2.38
CA TYR A 117 -18.22 5.99 -2.37
C TYR A 117 -19.02 4.73 -2.05
N ARG A 118 -20.01 4.88 -1.18
CA ARG A 118 -20.84 3.77 -0.73
C ARG A 118 -21.85 3.38 -1.82
N LEU A 119 -21.93 2.08 -2.13
CA LEU A 119 -23.00 1.55 -2.97
C LEU A 119 -24.34 1.46 -2.21
N PRO A 120 -25.48 1.79 -2.84
CA PRO A 120 -26.80 1.55 -2.26
C PRO A 120 -27.00 0.08 -1.90
N LYS A 121 -27.69 -0.19 -0.78
CA LYS A 121 -27.99 -1.56 -0.36
C LYS A 121 -28.84 -2.26 -1.43
N GLY A 122 -28.49 -3.49 -1.77
CA GLY A 122 -29.21 -4.27 -2.78
C GLY A 122 -28.82 -3.97 -4.23
N THR A 123 -27.81 -3.14 -4.47
CA THR A 123 -27.29 -2.90 -5.84
C THR A 123 -26.63 -4.17 -6.36
N ASP A 124 -27.04 -4.62 -7.55
CA ASP A 124 -26.42 -5.73 -8.27
C ASP A 124 -25.10 -5.25 -8.91
N THR A 125 -23.98 -5.63 -8.31
CA THR A 125 -22.66 -5.20 -8.76
C THR A 125 -22.26 -5.75 -10.13
N GLU A 126 -22.87 -6.86 -10.57
CA GLU A 126 -22.58 -7.45 -11.88
C GLU A 126 -23.30 -6.74 -13.02
N LYS A 127 -24.40 -6.04 -12.73
CA LYS A 127 -25.17 -5.29 -13.73
C LYS A 127 -24.85 -3.80 -13.79
N LEU A 128 -24.05 -3.29 -12.85
CA LEU A 128 -23.64 -1.89 -12.84
C LEU A 128 -22.99 -1.48 -14.17
N THR A 129 -23.46 -0.38 -14.74
CA THR A 129 -22.83 0.30 -15.87
C THR A 129 -21.91 1.41 -15.37
N LYS A 130 -21.14 2.01 -16.29
CA LYS A 130 -20.28 3.15 -15.95
C LYS A 130 -21.13 4.37 -15.55
N GLU A 131 -22.22 4.57 -16.25
CA GLU A 131 -23.20 5.63 -16.04
C GLU A 131 -23.83 5.52 -14.64
N ASP A 132 -24.27 4.33 -14.24
CA ASP A 132 -24.81 4.09 -12.89
C ASP A 132 -23.80 4.47 -11.80
N CYS A 133 -22.52 4.14 -12.02
CA CYS A 133 -21.47 4.45 -11.06
C CYS A 133 -21.25 5.96 -10.93
N ILE A 134 -21.28 6.70 -12.04
CA ILE A 134 -21.16 8.17 -12.05
C ILE A 134 -22.34 8.78 -11.27
N ASP A 135 -23.56 8.34 -11.54
CA ASP A 135 -24.77 8.81 -10.85
C ASP A 135 -24.70 8.61 -9.33
N ILE A 136 -24.22 7.45 -8.89
CA ILE A 136 -24.06 7.13 -7.46
C ILE A 136 -23.01 8.04 -6.82
N ILE A 137 -21.89 8.28 -7.51
CA ILE A 137 -20.83 9.18 -7.04
C ILE A 137 -21.36 10.61 -6.90
N GLU A 138 -22.05 11.13 -7.91
CA GLU A 138 -22.63 12.48 -7.87
C GLU A 138 -23.65 12.64 -6.73
N LYS A 139 -24.56 11.67 -6.58
CA LYS A 139 -25.52 11.65 -5.46
C LYS A 139 -24.79 11.65 -4.12
N SER A 140 -23.72 10.86 -3.97
CA SER A 140 -22.93 10.81 -2.75
C SER A 140 -22.22 12.13 -2.44
N ILE A 141 -21.71 12.84 -3.44
CA ILE A 141 -21.08 14.16 -3.27
C ILE A 141 -22.13 15.20 -2.83
N LYS A 142 -23.31 15.22 -3.46
CA LYS A 142 -24.40 16.14 -3.12
C LYS A 142 -24.88 15.98 -1.68
N THR A 143 -25.01 14.74 -1.19
CA THR A 143 -25.38 14.46 0.20
C THR A 143 -24.31 14.95 1.18
N ARG A 144 -23.03 14.77 0.85
CA ARG A 144 -21.91 15.16 1.71
C ARG A 144 -21.77 16.67 1.88
N ASN A 145 -22.13 17.45 0.86
CA ASN A 145 -22.07 18.92 0.90
C ASN A 145 -23.29 19.57 1.57
N LYS A 146 -24.36 18.80 1.84
CA LYS A 146 -25.56 19.27 2.55
C LYS A 146 -25.52 19.04 4.06
N SER A 147 -24.48 18.36 4.55
CA SER A 147 -24.22 18.09 5.98
C SER A 147 -23.04 18.92 6.44
#